data_AF-A0A0M8ZRU6-F1
#
_entry.id   AF-A0A0M8ZRU6-F1
#
_cell.length_a   1.000
_cell.length_b   1.000
_cell.length_c   1.000
_cell.angle_alpha   90.00
_cell.angle_beta   90.00
_cell.angle_gamma   90.00
#
_symmetry.space_group_name_H-M   'P 1'
#
loop_
_entity.id
_entity.type
_entity.pdbx_description
1 polymer ?
#
loop_
_entity_poly.entity_id
_entity_poly.type
_entity_poly.pdbx_seq_one_letter_code
_entity_poly.pdbx_strand_id
1 'polypeptide(L)'
;MNKTVYYALVALWEKSGCKIVADYPAEQDPAYRAIVLSTVDGLKSLENDTISLDRGKYTIHVLIGELHYACLTLKPDCPSSAAKLESCSQVFLERMRNIYRELPIFADLTRDLTDLAVVDLSKPLKKIVDEYNQQSEIIPRLEEELAEIRKTLMDGVQKLIDRGQRLDELVRKTQTLQIILSMASVVELAVDPIEFEEDVKRRDSLAEATRHLYFVAARRIQAWIRGILTRNHFRLLHESAVVIQRHWRGHRTRITIDRYLVRRVRQMWQDCYDEMATRIQASWRGYWIRKTVLDTKKMQRWLNRVYRKNEETVRNMKRFKQEEMKFVETKIEHESMHWTLFILFKLHHLLRTKQRPGVITRIDDTRFTLIEEMLKCLEYKRYVSDKRRKVKSKRRDCQIDETPTSILRGTYYERCGKEIEETQKSLGAGTVPIYRSEPYEEREKNIRKLNQVYLAASIDEAYETSSRREVETEKGKREAMCSLRREFEEEARCTKEVDLREKIKKMDCRLNEFRLKCPIHDSPCCK
;
A
#
# COMPACT_ATOMS: atom_id res chain seq x y z
N MET A 1 -25.80 -37.76 -22.35
CA MET A 1 -24.80 -37.56 -21.28
C MET A 1 -25.30 -36.44 -20.40
N ASN A 2 -25.64 -36.71 -19.14
CA ASN A 2 -26.26 -35.72 -18.26
C ASN A 2 -25.19 -34.82 -17.64
N LYS A 3 -24.93 -33.67 -18.26
CA LYS A 3 -24.07 -32.61 -17.70
C LYS A 3 -24.86 -31.62 -16.83
N THR A 4 -26.09 -31.94 -16.51
CA THR A 4 -27.03 -31.07 -15.80
C THR A 4 -26.50 -30.76 -14.41
N VAL A 5 -26.46 -29.47 -14.08
CA VAL A 5 -26.19 -28.99 -12.72
C VAL A 5 -27.53 -28.92 -11.98
N TYR A 6 -27.65 -29.70 -10.90
CA TYR A 6 -28.87 -29.82 -10.11
C TYR A 6 -28.94 -28.77 -8.98
N TYR A 7 -27.80 -28.37 -8.45
CA TYR A 7 -27.69 -27.37 -7.38
C TYR A 7 -26.37 -26.62 -7.50
N ALA A 8 -26.41 -25.31 -7.25
CA ALA A 8 -25.23 -24.45 -7.22
C ALA A 8 -25.22 -23.60 -5.94
N LEU A 9 -24.03 -23.39 -5.37
CA LEU A 9 -23.82 -22.69 -4.11
C LEU A 9 -22.60 -21.77 -4.20
N VAL A 10 -22.75 -20.57 -3.64
CA VAL A 10 -21.68 -19.61 -3.38
C VAL A 10 -21.68 -19.30 -1.89
N ALA A 11 -20.55 -19.53 -1.23
CA ALA A 11 -20.43 -19.34 0.20
C ALA A 11 -19.12 -18.66 0.62
N LEU A 12 -19.14 -18.01 1.77
CA LEU A 12 -18.01 -17.36 2.42
C LEU A 12 -17.63 -18.13 3.69
N TRP A 13 -16.34 -18.33 3.91
CA TRP A 13 -15.86 -18.96 5.14
C TRP A 13 -15.54 -17.90 6.21
N GLU A 14 -16.27 -17.95 7.32
CA GLU A 14 -15.96 -17.16 8.51
C GLU A 14 -15.51 -18.06 9.68
N LYS A 15 -14.91 -17.46 10.72
CA LYS A 15 -14.48 -18.21 11.92
C LYS A 15 -15.62 -18.94 12.64
N SER A 16 -16.86 -18.53 12.40
CA SER A 16 -18.11 -19.08 12.95
C SER A 16 -18.74 -20.19 12.09
N GLY A 17 -18.28 -20.40 10.85
CA GLY A 17 -18.84 -21.39 9.92
C GLY A 17 -18.99 -20.88 8.49
N CYS A 18 -19.60 -21.72 7.63
CA CYS A 18 -19.93 -21.40 6.24
C CYS A 18 -21.15 -20.46 6.18
N LYS A 19 -20.97 -19.24 5.67
CA LYS A 19 -22.07 -18.30 5.40
C LYS A 19 -22.48 -18.36 3.93
N ILE A 20 -23.73 -18.72 3.66
CA ILE A 20 -24.26 -18.80 2.30
C ILE A 20 -24.46 -17.38 1.75
N VAL A 21 -23.87 -17.10 0.59
CA VAL A 21 -23.99 -15.82 -0.13
C VAL A 21 -25.08 -15.90 -1.19
N ALA A 22 -25.13 -17.02 -1.92
CA ALA A 22 -26.19 -17.30 -2.88
C ALA A 22 -26.32 -18.81 -3.09
N ASP A 23 -27.54 -19.31 -3.23
CA ASP A 23 -27.81 -20.68 -3.63
C ASP A 23 -28.95 -20.76 -4.64
N TYR A 24 -28.86 -21.74 -5.53
CA TYR A 24 -29.89 -21.99 -6.53
C TYR A 24 -30.08 -23.49 -6.80
N PRO A 25 -31.26 -24.05 -6.51
CA PRO A 25 -31.66 -25.38 -6.96
C PRO A 25 -32.27 -25.33 -8.37
N ALA A 26 -31.77 -26.16 -9.28
CA ALA A 26 -32.39 -26.35 -10.60
C ALA A 26 -33.69 -27.20 -10.50
N GLU A 27 -33.76 -28.09 -9.52
CA GLU A 27 -34.93 -28.92 -9.18
C GLU A 27 -35.28 -28.73 -7.70
N GLN A 28 -36.57 -28.74 -7.35
CA GLN A 28 -37.06 -28.46 -5.98
C GLN A 28 -36.87 -29.61 -4.98
N ASP A 29 -35.77 -30.37 -5.07
CA ASP A 29 -35.45 -31.41 -4.09
C ASP A 29 -34.63 -30.82 -2.91
N PRO A 30 -35.17 -30.81 -1.68
CA PRO A 30 -34.44 -30.33 -0.50
C PRO A 30 -33.21 -31.19 -0.15
N ALA A 31 -33.12 -32.43 -0.63
CA ALA A 31 -31.99 -33.31 -0.39
C ALA A 31 -30.68 -32.76 -0.96
N TYR A 32 -30.72 -32.06 -2.10
CA TYR A 32 -29.52 -31.52 -2.76
C TYR A 32 -28.79 -30.50 -1.90
N ARG A 33 -29.55 -29.62 -1.25
CA ARG A 33 -29.01 -28.60 -0.34
C ARG A 33 -28.30 -29.24 0.86
N ALA A 34 -28.89 -30.26 1.47
CA ALA A 34 -28.30 -30.94 2.62
C ALA A 34 -26.98 -31.67 2.28
N ILE A 35 -26.92 -32.32 1.11
CA ILE A 35 -25.72 -33.05 0.66
C ILE A 35 -24.57 -32.08 0.37
N VAL A 36 -24.85 -30.94 -0.27
CA VAL A 36 -23.82 -29.94 -0.59
C VAL A 36 -23.32 -29.23 0.67
N LEU A 37 -24.21 -28.81 1.57
CA LEU A 37 -23.81 -28.15 2.82
C LEU A 37 -22.97 -29.05 3.73
N SER A 38 -23.38 -30.32 3.91
CA SER A 38 -22.60 -31.28 4.71
C SER A 38 -21.21 -31.57 4.14
N THR A 39 -21.04 -31.46 2.82
CA THR A 39 -19.75 -31.67 2.15
C THR A 39 -18.87 -30.44 2.25
N VAL A 40 -19.45 -29.26 2.06
CA VAL A 40 -18.76 -27.98 2.16
C VAL A 40 -18.28 -27.73 3.59
N ASP A 41 -19.12 -27.97 4.62
CA ASP A 41 -18.75 -27.82 6.05
C ASP A 41 -17.60 -28.73 6.52
N GLY A 42 -17.37 -29.85 5.81
CA GLY A 42 -16.27 -30.78 6.09
C GLY A 42 -14.90 -30.33 5.55
N LEU A 43 -14.85 -29.32 4.66
CA LEU A 43 -13.64 -28.86 3.98
C LEU A 43 -13.03 -27.66 4.70
N LYS A 44 -12.35 -27.90 5.84
CA LYS A 44 -11.87 -26.84 6.75
C LYS A 44 -10.44 -26.33 6.49
N SER A 45 -9.64 -26.94 5.60
CA SER A 45 -8.19 -26.68 5.61
C SER A 45 -7.38 -27.00 4.33
N LEU A 46 -7.89 -26.74 3.12
CA LEU A 46 -7.08 -26.94 1.90
C LEU A 46 -6.94 -25.64 1.10
N GLU A 47 -5.69 -25.29 0.78
CA GLU A 47 -5.36 -24.17 -0.10
C GLU A 47 -5.73 -24.50 -1.55
N ASN A 48 -6.60 -23.67 -2.15
CA ASN A 48 -6.81 -23.48 -3.60
C ASN A 48 -6.80 -24.72 -4.52
N ASP A 49 -7.39 -25.84 -4.10
CA ASP A 49 -7.59 -26.98 -4.98
C ASP A 49 -9.05 -27.14 -5.40
N THR A 50 -9.26 -27.51 -6.66
CA THR A 50 -10.52 -28.05 -7.16
C THR A 50 -10.71 -29.45 -6.60
N ILE A 51 -11.81 -29.68 -5.88
CA ILE A 51 -12.10 -30.97 -5.24
C ILE A 51 -13.41 -31.52 -5.79
N SER A 52 -13.34 -32.70 -6.39
CA SER A 52 -14.50 -33.49 -6.83
C SER A 52 -14.76 -34.60 -5.81
N LEU A 53 -15.96 -34.63 -5.21
CA LEU A 53 -16.34 -35.57 -4.14
C LEU A 53 -17.59 -36.34 -4.51
N ASP A 54 -17.49 -37.67 -4.50
CA ASP A 54 -18.62 -38.57 -4.73
C ASP A 54 -19.46 -38.72 -3.46
N ARG A 55 -20.76 -38.44 -3.55
CA ARG A 55 -21.75 -38.65 -2.49
C ARG A 55 -22.95 -39.42 -3.04
N GLY A 56 -22.87 -40.74 -2.96
CA GLY A 56 -23.94 -41.64 -3.41
C GLY A 56 -24.16 -41.58 -4.92
N LYS A 57 -25.33 -41.09 -5.35
CA LYS A 57 -25.69 -40.93 -6.78
C LYS A 57 -25.16 -39.64 -7.40
N TYR A 58 -24.56 -38.75 -6.61
CA TYR A 58 -24.13 -37.42 -7.06
C TYR A 58 -22.64 -37.21 -6.87
N THR A 59 -22.08 -36.33 -7.69
CA THR A 59 -20.73 -35.78 -7.57
C THR A 59 -20.84 -34.30 -7.23
N ILE A 60 -20.09 -33.86 -6.23
CA ILE A 60 -19.99 -32.46 -5.84
C ILE A 60 -18.64 -31.95 -6.30
N HIS A 61 -18.65 -30.89 -7.10
CA HIS A 61 -17.43 -30.20 -7.49
C HIS A 61 -17.33 -28.90 -6.70
N VAL A 62 -16.23 -28.72 -5.97
CA VAL A 62 -15.96 -27.55 -5.15
C VAL A 62 -14.71 -26.86 -5.66
N LEU A 63 -14.78 -25.54 -5.78
CA LEU A 63 -13.69 -24.67 -6.15
C LEU A 63 -13.44 -23.69 -4.99
N ILE A 64 -12.38 -23.94 -4.23
CA ILE A 64 -11.99 -23.17 -3.05
C ILE A 64 -11.24 -21.89 -3.48
N GLY A 65 -11.58 -20.76 -2.86
CA GLY A 65 -10.97 -19.44 -3.12
C GLY A 65 -11.41 -18.41 -2.06
N GLU A 66 -11.37 -17.12 -2.39
CA GLU A 66 -11.90 -16.03 -1.54
C GLU A 66 -13.39 -16.26 -1.18
N LEU A 67 -14.15 -16.73 -2.16
CA LEU A 67 -15.43 -17.40 -1.99
C LEU A 67 -15.30 -18.87 -2.40
N HIS A 68 -16.10 -19.71 -1.76
CA HIS A 68 -16.21 -21.13 -2.06
C HIS A 68 -17.37 -21.32 -3.03
N TYR A 69 -17.10 -21.94 -4.17
CA TYR A 69 -18.09 -22.23 -5.20
C TYR A 69 -18.31 -23.73 -5.26
N ALA A 70 -19.56 -24.18 -5.25
CA ALA A 70 -19.88 -25.59 -5.36
C ALA A 70 -21.02 -25.84 -6.34
N CYS A 71 -20.95 -26.96 -7.06
CA CYS A 71 -22.04 -27.45 -7.89
C CYS A 71 -22.26 -28.96 -7.71
N LEU A 72 -23.52 -29.39 -7.86
CA LEU A 72 -23.96 -30.78 -7.75
C LEU A 72 -24.34 -31.32 -9.13
N THR A 73 -23.73 -32.44 -9.51
CA THR A 73 -24.00 -33.15 -10.77
C THR A 73 -24.27 -34.63 -10.52
N LEU A 74 -24.87 -35.34 -11.49
CA LEU A 74 -25.10 -36.78 -11.39
C LEU A 74 -23.77 -37.54 -11.55
N LYS A 75 -23.58 -38.60 -10.76
CA LYS A 75 -22.39 -39.44 -10.85
C LYS A 75 -22.26 -40.07 -12.26
N PRO A 76 -21.09 -40.01 -12.90
CA PRO A 76 -20.86 -40.57 -14.22
C PRO A 76 -20.72 -42.10 -14.18
N ASP A 77 -21.30 -42.79 -15.16
CA ASP A 77 -21.26 -44.27 -15.25
C ASP A 77 -19.89 -44.84 -15.69
N CYS A 78 -19.01 -44.00 -16.25
CA CYS A 78 -17.74 -44.43 -16.86
C CYS A 78 -16.60 -43.42 -16.56
N PRO A 79 -15.33 -43.85 -16.40
CA PRO A 79 -14.21 -42.93 -16.16
C PRO A 79 -14.02 -41.87 -17.26
N SER A 80 -14.33 -42.21 -18.52
CA SER A 80 -14.23 -41.27 -19.65
C SER A 80 -15.30 -40.17 -19.60
N SER A 81 -16.51 -40.48 -19.11
CA SER A 81 -17.53 -39.46 -18.86
C SER A 81 -17.24 -38.67 -17.59
N ALA A 82 -16.54 -39.25 -16.61
CA ALA A 82 -16.11 -38.57 -15.40
C ALA A 82 -15.11 -37.44 -15.68
N ALA A 83 -14.04 -37.72 -16.43
CA ALA A 83 -13.05 -36.69 -16.79
C ALA A 83 -13.67 -35.54 -17.62
N LYS A 84 -14.61 -35.86 -18.51
CA LYS A 84 -15.33 -34.84 -19.29
C LYS A 84 -16.25 -34.01 -18.41
N LEU A 85 -17.01 -34.65 -17.51
CA LEU A 85 -17.90 -33.97 -16.56
C LEU A 85 -17.10 -33.05 -15.64
N GLU A 86 -15.99 -33.53 -15.10
CA GLU A 86 -15.09 -32.74 -14.27
C GLU A 86 -14.57 -31.49 -14.99
N SER A 87 -14.11 -31.62 -16.24
CA SER A 87 -13.67 -30.45 -17.02
C SER A 87 -14.83 -29.46 -17.28
N CYS A 88 -16.05 -29.96 -17.50
CA CYS A 88 -17.21 -29.10 -17.75
C CYS A 88 -17.66 -28.40 -16.46
N SER A 89 -17.68 -29.11 -15.35
CA SER A 89 -17.96 -28.59 -14.01
C SER A 89 -16.91 -27.55 -13.59
N GLN A 90 -15.63 -27.77 -13.93
CA GLN A 90 -14.58 -26.78 -13.68
C GLN A 90 -14.80 -25.49 -14.48
N VAL A 91 -15.08 -25.59 -15.79
CA VAL A 91 -15.38 -24.42 -16.64
C VAL A 91 -16.60 -23.66 -16.10
N PHE A 92 -17.62 -24.38 -15.62
CA PHE A 92 -18.80 -23.80 -14.98
C PHE A 92 -18.45 -23.04 -13.69
N LEU A 93 -17.67 -23.65 -12.80
CA LEU A 93 -17.23 -23.03 -11.54
C LEU A 93 -16.31 -21.82 -11.76
N GLU A 94 -15.41 -21.87 -12.75
CA GLU A 94 -14.58 -20.73 -13.15
C GLU A 94 -15.40 -19.57 -13.71
N ARG A 95 -16.43 -19.87 -14.53
CA ARG A 95 -17.37 -18.87 -15.04
C ARG A 95 -18.13 -18.19 -13.89
N MET A 96 -18.59 -18.98 -12.92
CA MET A 96 -19.27 -18.48 -11.73
C MET A 96 -18.32 -17.60 -10.89
N ARG A 97 -17.09 -18.06 -10.65
CA ARG A 97 -16.04 -17.29 -9.96
C ARG A 97 -15.79 -15.94 -10.63
N ASN A 98 -15.63 -15.90 -11.96
CA ASN A 98 -15.39 -14.66 -12.68
C ASN A 98 -16.54 -13.66 -12.53
N ILE A 99 -17.79 -14.12 -12.57
CA ILE A 99 -18.96 -13.24 -12.45
C ILE A 99 -19.06 -12.67 -11.02
N TYR A 100 -18.88 -13.51 -10.00
CA TYR A 100 -18.99 -13.06 -8.62
C TYR A 100 -17.78 -12.20 -8.21
N ARG A 101 -16.58 -12.46 -8.72
CA ARG A 101 -15.38 -11.65 -8.41
C ARG A 101 -15.48 -10.20 -8.89
N GLU A 102 -16.21 -9.95 -9.98
CA GLU A 102 -16.39 -8.61 -10.55
C GLU A 102 -17.46 -7.78 -9.82
N LEU A 103 -18.18 -8.37 -8.86
CA LEU A 103 -19.18 -7.62 -8.09
C LEU A 103 -18.49 -6.65 -7.11
N PRO A 104 -18.89 -5.36 -7.04
CA PRO A 104 -18.26 -4.35 -6.16
C PRO A 104 -18.30 -4.64 -4.65
N ILE A 105 -19.01 -5.70 -4.26
CA ILE A 105 -19.36 -6.06 -2.89
C ILE A 105 -18.11 -6.52 -2.10
N PHE A 106 -17.04 -6.96 -2.77
CA PHE A 106 -15.86 -7.54 -2.12
C PHE A 106 -14.83 -6.53 -1.58
N ALA A 107 -14.96 -5.23 -1.88
CA ALA A 107 -14.08 -4.22 -1.29
C ALA A 107 -14.41 -3.93 0.19
N ASP A 108 -15.65 -4.17 0.63
CA ASP A 108 -16.16 -3.77 1.95
C ASP A 108 -16.57 -4.94 2.88
N LEU A 109 -16.41 -6.20 2.44
CA LEU A 109 -16.99 -7.37 3.10
C LEU A 109 -16.41 -7.71 4.50
N THR A 110 -15.31 -7.08 4.91
CA THR A 110 -14.79 -7.22 6.28
C THR A 110 -15.61 -6.48 7.32
N ARG A 111 -16.59 -5.64 6.95
CA ARG A 111 -17.32 -4.81 7.92
C ARG A 111 -18.83 -5.04 8.02
N ASP A 112 -19.60 -5.12 6.94
CA ASP A 112 -21.07 -5.11 7.09
C ASP A 112 -21.79 -6.09 6.17
N LEU A 113 -21.88 -7.33 6.64
CA LEU A 113 -22.56 -8.45 5.99
C LEU A 113 -24.03 -8.62 6.48
N THR A 114 -24.49 -7.69 7.32
CA THR A 114 -25.87 -7.62 7.87
C THR A 114 -26.80 -6.79 7.00
N ASP A 115 -26.28 -5.86 6.19
CA ASP A 115 -27.07 -4.97 5.32
C ASP A 115 -27.32 -5.55 3.92
N LEU A 116 -26.79 -6.74 3.61
CA LEU A 116 -26.90 -7.39 2.30
C LEU A 116 -28.28 -8.02 2.00
N ALA A 117 -29.23 -7.96 2.94
CA ALA A 117 -30.59 -8.48 2.76
C ALA A 117 -31.38 -7.78 1.63
N VAL A 118 -30.87 -6.67 1.10
CA VAL A 118 -31.54 -5.83 0.07
C VAL A 118 -31.22 -6.29 -1.36
N VAL A 119 -30.17 -7.09 -1.60
CA VAL A 119 -29.77 -7.51 -2.96
C VAL A 119 -29.83 -9.03 -3.11
N ASP A 120 -30.79 -9.49 -3.91
CA ASP A 120 -30.97 -10.91 -4.25
C ASP A 120 -29.88 -11.39 -5.23
N LEU A 121 -28.78 -11.89 -4.66
CA LEU A 121 -27.64 -12.46 -5.40
C LEU A 121 -27.90 -13.85 -5.96
N SER A 122 -29.10 -14.43 -5.76
CA SER A 122 -29.48 -15.72 -6.33
C SER A 122 -29.98 -15.59 -7.78
N LYS A 123 -30.41 -14.40 -8.22
CA LYS A 123 -30.86 -14.17 -9.62
C LYS A 123 -29.75 -14.36 -10.67
N PRO A 124 -28.52 -13.83 -10.50
CA PRO A 124 -27.41 -14.12 -11.41
C PRO A 124 -27.05 -15.60 -11.43
N LEU A 125 -27.06 -16.26 -10.27
CA LEU A 125 -26.77 -17.70 -10.16
C LEU A 125 -27.76 -18.53 -10.95
N LYS A 126 -29.06 -18.23 -10.81
CA LYS A 126 -30.13 -18.85 -11.59
C LYS A 126 -29.86 -18.74 -13.10
N LYS A 127 -29.55 -17.54 -13.59
CA LYS A 127 -29.28 -17.31 -15.01
C LYS A 127 -28.09 -18.14 -15.51
N ILE A 128 -27.02 -18.25 -14.72
CA ILE A 128 -25.83 -19.04 -15.08
C ILE A 128 -26.15 -20.53 -15.15
N VAL A 129 -26.91 -21.07 -14.18
CA VAL A 129 -27.33 -22.48 -14.14
C VAL A 129 -28.26 -22.79 -15.32
N ASP A 130 -29.26 -21.94 -15.56
CA ASP A 130 -30.22 -22.11 -16.66
C ASP A 130 -29.52 -22.07 -18.03
N GLU A 131 -28.61 -21.11 -18.26
CA GLU A 131 -27.82 -21.03 -19.50
C GLU A 131 -26.92 -22.25 -19.72
N TYR A 132 -26.27 -22.74 -18.66
CA TYR A 132 -25.39 -23.90 -18.74
C TYR A 132 -26.16 -25.19 -19.03
N ASN A 133 -27.32 -25.37 -18.38
CA ASN A 133 -28.21 -26.50 -18.62
C ASN A 133 -28.93 -26.42 -19.98
N GLN A 134 -29.04 -25.22 -20.59
CA GLN A 134 -29.58 -25.04 -21.96
C GLN A 134 -28.52 -25.23 -23.05
N GLN A 135 -27.24 -24.99 -22.77
CA GLN A 135 -26.15 -25.20 -23.76
C GLN A 135 -26.06 -26.65 -24.26
N SER A 136 -26.62 -27.62 -23.54
CA SER A 136 -26.75 -29.00 -24.02
C SER A 136 -27.71 -29.19 -25.19
N GLU A 137 -28.58 -28.23 -25.52
CA GLU A 137 -29.46 -28.32 -26.70
C GLU A 137 -28.86 -27.70 -27.97
N ILE A 138 -27.88 -26.79 -27.83
CA ILE A 138 -27.28 -26.06 -28.97
C ILE A 138 -26.34 -26.98 -29.77
N ILE A 139 -25.54 -27.79 -29.07
CA ILE A 139 -24.59 -28.72 -29.70
C ILE A 139 -25.31 -29.78 -30.55
N PRO A 140 -26.34 -30.51 -30.05
CA PRO A 140 -27.05 -31.48 -30.89
C PRO A 140 -27.81 -30.84 -32.06
N ARG A 141 -28.35 -29.61 -31.93
CA ARG A 141 -28.92 -28.89 -33.09
C ARG A 141 -27.87 -28.55 -34.14
N LEU A 142 -26.69 -28.09 -33.72
CA LEU A 142 -25.58 -27.83 -34.64
C LEU A 142 -25.03 -29.12 -35.27
N GLU A 143 -25.02 -30.24 -34.55
CA GLU A 143 -24.65 -31.55 -35.08
C GLU A 143 -25.68 -32.08 -36.08
N GLU A 144 -26.97 -31.84 -35.84
CA GLU A 144 -28.07 -32.15 -36.77
C GLU A 144 -27.99 -31.30 -38.04
N GLU A 145 -27.78 -29.98 -37.89
CA GLU A 145 -27.56 -29.06 -39.02
C GLU A 145 -26.30 -29.44 -39.82
N LEU A 146 -25.21 -29.82 -39.14
CA LEU A 146 -23.98 -30.30 -39.80
C LEU A 146 -24.19 -31.64 -40.51
N ALA A 147 -25.00 -32.54 -39.95
CA ALA A 147 -25.36 -33.80 -40.60
C ALA A 147 -26.20 -33.57 -41.86
N GLU A 148 -27.11 -32.60 -41.82
CA GLU A 148 -27.94 -32.21 -42.97
C GLU A 148 -27.11 -31.57 -44.09
N ILE A 149 -26.17 -30.67 -43.74
CA ILE A 149 -25.19 -30.09 -44.66
C ILE A 149 -24.29 -31.17 -45.28
N ARG A 150 -23.82 -32.12 -44.47
CA ARG A 150 -23.00 -33.24 -44.95
C ARG A 150 -23.78 -34.11 -45.94
N LYS A 151 -25.06 -34.37 -45.68
CA LYS A 151 -25.93 -35.12 -46.58
C LYS A 151 -26.12 -34.39 -47.92
N THR A 152 -26.40 -33.08 -47.89
CA THR A 152 -26.55 -32.28 -49.11
C THR A 152 -25.25 -32.21 -49.93
N LEU A 153 -24.09 -32.09 -49.27
CA LEU A 153 -22.79 -32.15 -49.92
C LEU A 153 -22.53 -33.52 -50.56
N MET A 154 -22.81 -34.62 -49.85
CA MET A 154 -22.64 -35.98 -50.38
C MET A 154 -23.57 -36.25 -51.56
N ASP A 155 -24.83 -35.81 -51.52
CA ASP A 155 -25.76 -35.88 -52.65
C ASP A 155 -25.28 -35.04 -53.85
N GLY A 156 -24.69 -33.87 -53.59
CA GLY A 156 -24.08 -33.02 -54.61
C GLY A 156 -22.87 -33.68 -55.28
N VAL A 157 -22.01 -34.33 -54.50
CA VAL A 157 -20.86 -35.10 -54.98
C VAL A 157 -21.33 -36.32 -55.79
N GLN A 158 -22.34 -37.06 -55.30
CA GLN A 158 -22.90 -38.20 -56.02
C GLN A 158 -23.48 -37.78 -57.38
N LYS A 159 -24.21 -36.67 -57.44
CA LYS A 159 -24.71 -36.11 -58.71
C LYS A 159 -23.58 -35.72 -59.68
N LEU A 160 -22.44 -35.26 -59.18
CA LEU A 160 -21.26 -34.99 -60.01
C LEU A 160 -20.62 -36.28 -60.54
N ILE A 161 -20.56 -37.33 -59.71
CA ILE A 161 -20.09 -38.66 -60.10
C ILE A 161 -21.02 -39.26 -61.15
N ASP A 162 -22.34 -39.21 -60.95
CA ASP A 162 -23.33 -39.74 -61.90
C ASP A 162 -23.30 -38.99 -63.24
N ARG A 163 -23.05 -37.68 -63.21
CA ARG A 163 -22.82 -36.88 -64.43
C ARG A 163 -21.50 -37.26 -65.10
N GLY A 164 -20.44 -37.50 -64.33
CA GLY A 164 -19.16 -38.00 -64.84
C GLY A 164 -19.31 -39.38 -65.48
N GLN A 165 -20.00 -40.31 -64.82
CA GLN A 165 -20.30 -41.65 -65.36
C GLN A 165 -21.17 -41.58 -66.61
N ARG A 166 -22.19 -40.70 -66.65
CA ARG A 166 -22.97 -40.47 -67.88
C ARG A 166 -22.14 -39.87 -68.99
N LEU A 167 -21.18 -39.00 -68.68
CA LEU A 167 -20.26 -38.44 -69.66
C LEU A 167 -19.31 -39.51 -70.19
N ASP A 168 -18.75 -40.35 -69.32
CA ASP A 168 -17.91 -41.50 -69.71
C ASP A 168 -18.70 -42.51 -70.54
N GLU A 169 -19.95 -42.77 -70.17
CA GLU A 169 -20.87 -43.63 -70.91
C GLU A 169 -21.24 -43.04 -72.28
N LEU A 170 -21.47 -41.71 -72.34
CA LEU A 170 -21.69 -40.99 -73.59
C LEU A 170 -20.44 -40.98 -74.46
N VAL A 171 -19.26 -40.77 -73.89
CA VAL A 171 -17.97 -40.83 -74.62
C VAL A 171 -17.75 -42.23 -75.15
N ARG A 172 -17.98 -43.28 -74.35
CA ARG A 172 -17.93 -44.67 -74.82
C ARG A 172 -18.93 -44.92 -75.93
N LYS A 173 -20.20 -44.57 -75.76
CA LYS A 173 -21.23 -44.72 -76.81
C LYS A 173 -20.91 -43.94 -78.07
N THR A 174 -20.32 -42.75 -77.93
CA THR A 174 -19.91 -41.92 -79.07
C THR A 174 -18.70 -42.53 -79.77
N GLN A 175 -17.75 -43.10 -79.04
CA GLN A 175 -16.63 -43.87 -79.60
C GLN A 175 -17.16 -45.13 -80.30
N THR A 176 -18.09 -45.88 -79.70
CA THR A 176 -18.71 -47.05 -80.32
C THR A 176 -19.50 -46.66 -81.57
N LEU A 177 -20.28 -45.58 -81.53
CA LEU A 177 -21.00 -45.04 -82.69
C LEU A 177 -20.05 -44.54 -83.76
N GLN A 178 -18.91 -43.92 -83.39
CA GLN A 178 -17.89 -43.48 -84.33
C GLN A 178 -17.17 -44.66 -84.99
N ILE A 179 -16.92 -45.73 -84.23
CA ILE A 179 -16.42 -47.01 -84.76
C ILE A 179 -17.46 -47.60 -85.72
N ILE A 180 -18.73 -47.70 -85.32
CA ILE A 180 -19.82 -48.25 -86.15
C ILE A 180 -20.07 -47.38 -87.39
N LEU A 181 -20.07 -46.06 -87.28
CA LEU A 181 -20.19 -45.13 -88.41
C LEU A 181 -18.97 -45.18 -89.32
N SER A 182 -17.76 -45.38 -88.78
CA SER A 182 -16.56 -45.62 -89.60
C SER A 182 -16.67 -46.94 -90.35
N MET A 183 -17.19 -48.00 -89.71
CA MET A 183 -17.38 -49.30 -90.35
C MET A 183 -18.53 -49.28 -91.36
N ALA A 184 -19.63 -48.55 -91.08
CA ALA A 184 -20.76 -48.39 -91.99
C ALA A 184 -20.42 -47.48 -93.19
N SER A 185 -19.65 -46.40 -92.97
CA SER A 185 -19.13 -45.53 -94.03
C SER A 185 -18.13 -46.25 -94.95
N VAL A 186 -17.46 -47.30 -94.46
CA VAL A 186 -16.54 -48.14 -95.25
C VAL A 186 -17.29 -49.17 -96.10
N VAL A 187 -18.54 -49.50 -95.75
CA VAL A 187 -19.36 -50.47 -96.50
C VAL A 187 -20.17 -49.80 -97.63
N GLU A 188 -20.49 -48.51 -97.54
CA GLU A 188 -21.24 -47.79 -98.60
C GLU A 188 -20.36 -47.11 -99.66
N LEU A 189 -19.05 -47.04 -99.46
CA LEU A 189 -18.12 -46.51 -100.45
C LEU A 189 -17.22 -47.65 -100.91
N ALA A 190 -17.52 -48.23 -102.08
CA ALA A 190 -16.61 -49.12 -102.79
C ALA A 190 -15.36 -48.34 -103.23
N VAL A 191 -14.47 -48.10 -102.28
CA VAL A 191 -13.08 -47.68 -102.50
C VAL A 191 -12.25 -48.95 -102.47
N ASP A 192 -11.29 -49.05 -103.39
CA ASP A 192 -10.37 -50.18 -103.48
C ASP A 192 -9.77 -50.45 -102.08
N PRO A 193 -9.86 -51.67 -101.51
CA PRO A 193 -9.39 -51.96 -100.15
C PRO A 193 -7.96 -51.48 -99.87
N ILE A 194 -7.13 -51.45 -100.92
CA ILE A 194 -5.74 -50.97 -100.88
C ILE A 194 -5.69 -49.45 -100.68
N GLU A 195 -6.51 -48.68 -101.40
CA GLU A 195 -6.56 -47.23 -101.33
C GLU A 195 -7.10 -46.75 -99.97
N PHE A 196 -8.09 -47.47 -99.41
CA PHE A 196 -8.59 -47.21 -98.06
C PHE A 196 -7.52 -47.49 -96.99
N GLU A 197 -6.79 -48.60 -97.09
CA GLU A 197 -5.73 -48.94 -96.15
C GLU A 197 -4.58 -47.91 -96.20
N GLU A 198 -4.24 -47.42 -97.39
CA GLU A 198 -3.27 -46.34 -97.55
C GLU A 198 -3.75 -45.01 -96.94
N ASP A 199 -5.04 -44.67 -97.09
CA ASP A 199 -5.62 -43.47 -96.50
C ASP A 199 -5.68 -43.51 -94.98
N VAL A 200 -6.01 -44.68 -94.41
CA VAL A 200 -5.95 -44.91 -92.96
C VAL A 200 -4.50 -44.75 -92.46
N LYS A 201 -3.54 -45.37 -93.13
CA LYS A 201 -2.10 -45.22 -92.79
C LYS A 201 -1.62 -43.78 -92.90
N ARG A 202 -2.08 -43.03 -93.90
CA ARG A 202 -1.78 -41.59 -94.05
C ARG A 202 -2.34 -40.78 -92.88
N ARG A 203 -3.59 -41.02 -92.49
CA ARG A 203 -4.24 -40.32 -91.37
C ARG A 203 -3.60 -40.68 -90.03
N ASP A 204 -3.27 -41.94 -89.80
CA ASP A 204 -2.57 -42.39 -88.59
C ASP A 204 -1.17 -41.80 -88.49
N SER A 205 -0.44 -41.77 -89.61
CA SER A 205 0.90 -41.13 -89.66
C SER A 205 0.82 -39.64 -89.38
N LEU A 206 -0.21 -38.94 -89.90
CA LEU A 206 -0.45 -37.53 -89.63
C LEU A 206 -0.88 -37.29 -88.16
N ALA A 207 -1.71 -38.16 -87.61
CA ALA A 207 -2.13 -38.10 -86.22
C ALA A 207 -0.93 -38.30 -85.27
N GLU A 208 -0.07 -39.29 -85.54
CA GLU A 208 1.15 -39.51 -84.77
C GLU A 208 2.16 -38.36 -84.95
N ALA A 209 2.29 -37.79 -86.14
CA ALA A 209 3.13 -36.61 -86.37
C ALA A 209 2.65 -35.37 -85.60
N THR A 210 1.33 -35.20 -85.43
CA THR A 210 0.73 -34.04 -84.73
C THR A 210 0.49 -34.26 -83.24
N ARG A 211 0.55 -35.52 -82.76
CA ARG A 211 0.31 -35.92 -81.36
C ARG A 211 1.15 -35.12 -80.36
N HIS A 212 2.44 -34.95 -80.62
CA HIS A 212 3.33 -34.20 -79.74
C HIS A 212 2.91 -32.73 -79.63
N LEU A 213 2.45 -32.12 -80.73
CA LEU A 213 2.04 -30.71 -80.76
C LEU A 213 0.77 -30.48 -79.94
N TYR A 214 -0.23 -31.37 -80.07
CA TYR A 214 -1.43 -31.35 -79.24
C TYR A 214 -1.12 -31.63 -77.77
N PHE A 215 -0.20 -32.55 -77.48
CA PHE A 215 0.25 -32.82 -76.11
C PHE A 215 0.90 -31.58 -75.47
N VAL A 216 1.77 -30.88 -76.19
CA VAL A 216 2.40 -29.64 -75.72
C VAL A 216 1.36 -28.55 -75.50
N ALA A 217 0.40 -28.38 -76.42
CA ALA A 217 -0.70 -27.43 -76.26
C ALA A 217 -1.57 -27.75 -75.03
N ALA A 218 -1.98 -29.02 -74.88
CA ALA A 218 -2.75 -29.48 -73.72
C ALA A 218 -1.99 -29.25 -72.41
N ARG A 219 -0.69 -29.55 -72.36
CA ARG A 219 0.15 -29.26 -71.19
C ARG A 219 0.22 -27.77 -70.85
N ARG A 220 0.31 -26.89 -71.85
CA ARG A 220 0.30 -25.44 -71.65
C ARG A 220 -1.04 -24.97 -71.07
N ILE A 221 -2.15 -25.45 -71.61
CA ILE A 221 -3.50 -25.13 -71.10
C ILE A 221 -3.64 -25.62 -69.66
N GLN A 222 -3.27 -26.87 -69.38
CA GLN A 222 -3.32 -27.44 -68.04
C GLN A 222 -2.43 -26.68 -67.04
N ALA A 223 -1.20 -26.32 -67.42
CA ALA A 223 -0.31 -25.54 -66.58
C ALA A 223 -0.88 -24.15 -66.29
N TRP A 224 -1.48 -23.50 -67.29
CA TRP A 224 -2.14 -22.20 -67.14
C TRP A 224 -3.34 -22.26 -66.19
N ILE A 225 -4.25 -23.24 -66.36
CA ILE A 225 -5.40 -23.44 -65.48
C ILE A 225 -4.94 -23.72 -64.04
N ARG A 226 -3.98 -24.64 -63.85
CA ARG A 226 -3.42 -24.90 -62.51
C ARG A 226 -2.84 -23.62 -61.89
N GLY A 227 -2.10 -22.84 -62.66
CA GLY A 227 -1.57 -21.55 -62.21
C GLY A 227 -2.65 -20.53 -61.82
N ILE A 228 -3.80 -20.51 -62.51
CA ILE A 228 -4.93 -19.65 -62.14
C ILE A 228 -5.55 -20.12 -60.82
N LEU A 229 -5.83 -21.42 -60.69
CA LEU A 229 -6.42 -21.99 -59.48
C LEU A 229 -5.54 -21.74 -58.26
N THR A 230 -4.23 -21.97 -58.38
CA THR A 230 -3.27 -21.73 -57.29
C THR A 230 -3.21 -20.26 -56.90
N ARG A 231 -3.17 -19.32 -57.85
CA ARG A 231 -3.16 -17.88 -57.53
C ARG A 231 -4.47 -17.42 -56.86
N ASN A 232 -5.61 -17.92 -57.32
CA ASN A 232 -6.90 -17.63 -56.69
C ASN A 232 -6.95 -18.18 -55.26
N HIS A 233 -6.43 -19.39 -55.03
CA HIS A 233 -6.32 -19.94 -53.69
C HIS A 233 -5.42 -19.10 -52.78
N PHE A 234 -4.25 -18.67 -53.26
CA PHE A 234 -3.37 -17.78 -52.49
C PHE A 234 -4.00 -16.43 -52.17
N ARG A 235 -4.78 -15.84 -53.10
CA ARG A 235 -5.52 -14.60 -52.84
C ARG A 235 -6.52 -14.78 -51.71
N LEU A 236 -7.31 -15.85 -51.74
CA LEU A 236 -8.27 -16.18 -50.69
C LEU A 236 -7.58 -16.36 -49.32
N LEU A 237 -6.46 -17.10 -49.29
CA LEU A 237 -5.69 -17.28 -48.06
C LEU A 237 -5.13 -15.95 -47.55
N HIS A 238 -4.63 -15.10 -48.44
CA HIS A 238 -4.10 -13.79 -48.07
C HIS A 238 -5.19 -12.87 -47.53
N GLU A 239 -6.35 -12.81 -48.18
CA GLU A 239 -7.51 -12.04 -47.69
C GLU A 239 -7.95 -12.52 -46.30
N SER A 240 -8.07 -13.84 -46.12
CA SER A 240 -8.41 -14.45 -44.83
C SER A 240 -7.37 -14.10 -43.76
N ALA A 241 -6.07 -14.19 -44.08
CA ALA A 241 -4.99 -13.83 -43.18
C ALA A 241 -5.02 -12.34 -42.81
N VAL A 242 -5.28 -11.45 -43.76
CA VAL A 242 -5.41 -10.00 -43.50
C VAL A 242 -6.56 -9.70 -42.55
N VAL A 243 -7.71 -10.37 -42.72
CA VAL A 243 -8.86 -10.24 -41.81
C VAL A 243 -8.48 -10.66 -40.40
N ILE A 244 -7.89 -11.86 -40.23
CA ILE A 244 -7.45 -12.37 -38.92
C ILE A 244 -6.44 -11.40 -38.28
N GLN A 245 -5.42 -10.96 -39.03
CA GLN A 245 -4.41 -10.05 -38.54
C GLN A 245 -4.99 -8.68 -38.15
N ARG A 246 -5.94 -8.14 -38.92
CA ARG A 246 -6.64 -6.89 -38.60
C ARG A 246 -7.39 -7.02 -37.28
N HIS A 247 -8.15 -8.09 -37.09
CA HIS A 247 -8.88 -8.33 -35.84
C HIS A 247 -7.94 -8.53 -34.66
N TRP A 248 -6.85 -9.28 -34.83
CA TRP A 248 -5.84 -9.49 -33.80
C TRP A 248 -5.15 -8.19 -33.38
N ARG A 249 -4.70 -7.37 -34.34
CA ARG A 249 -4.10 -6.05 -34.06
C ARG A 249 -5.10 -5.17 -33.29
N GLY A 250 -6.37 -5.15 -33.71
CA GLY A 250 -7.42 -4.41 -33.01
C GLY A 250 -7.67 -4.89 -31.57
N HIS A 251 -7.77 -6.20 -31.37
CA HIS A 251 -7.92 -6.81 -30.04
C HIS A 251 -6.75 -6.46 -29.11
N ARG A 252 -5.52 -6.58 -29.61
CA ARG A 252 -4.29 -6.26 -28.85
C ARG A 252 -4.25 -4.78 -28.44
N THR A 253 -4.63 -3.88 -29.34
CA THR A 253 -4.71 -2.44 -29.04
C THR A 253 -5.74 -2.17 -27.95
N ARG A 254 -6.94 -2.76 -28.03
CA ARG A 254 -7.99 -2.58 -27.01
C ARG A 254 -7.54 -3.03 -25.63
N ILE A 255 -6.95 -4.24 -25.53
CA ILE A 255 -6.39 -4.72 -24.26
C ILE A 255 -5.34 -3.76 -23.70
N THR A 256 -4.49 -3.20 -24.56
CA THR A 256 -3.43 -2.26 -24.13
C THR A 256 -4.03 -0.96 -23.60
N ILE A 257 -5.03 -0.42 -24.31
CA ILE A 257 -5.75 0.79 -23.90
C ILE A 257 -6.50 0.55 -22.59
N ASP A 258 -7.22 -0.56 -22.45
CA ASP A 258 -7.98 -0.88 -21.24
C ASP A 258 -7.04 -0.98 -20.03
N ARG A 259 -5.90 -1.66 -20.16
CA ARG A 259 -4.88 -1.72 -19.10
C ARG A 259 -4.34 -0.33 -18.75
N TYR A 260 -4.07 0.50 -19.76
CA TYR A 260 -3.60 1.86 -19.55
C TYR A 260 -4.63 2.72 -18.81
N LEU A 261 -5.90 2.65 -19.22
CA LEU A 261 -7.00 3.37 -18.58
C LEU A 261 -7.19 2.94 -17.13
N VAL A 262 -7.24 1.64 -16.86
CA VAL A 262 -7.36 1.11 -15.48
C VAL A 262 -6.19 1.59 -14.63
N ARG A 263 -4.95 1.53 -15.15
CA ARG A 263 -3.77 2.03 -14.43
C ARG A 263 -3.87 3.54 -14.16
N ARG A 264 -4.32 4.34 -15.12
CA ARG A 264 -4.49 5.78 -14.97
C ARG A 264 -5.54 6.14 -13.93
N VAL A 265 -6.70 5.46 -13.94
CA VAL A 265 -7.76 5.69 -12.95
C VAL A 265 -7.28 5.34 -11.54
N ARG A 266 -6.60 4.18 -11.38
CA ARG A 266 -6.02 3.81 -10.08
C ARG A 266 -5.01 4.83 -9.58
N GLN A 267 -4.13 5.33 -10.46
CA GLN A 267 -3.16 6.36 -10.07
C GLN A 267 -3.87 7.63 -9.61
N MET A 268 -4.88 8.10 -10.35
CA MET A 268 -5.67 9.28 -9.98
C MET A 268 -6.33 9.13 -8.60
N TRP A 269 -6.87 7.95 -8.28
CA TRP A 269 -7.43 7.69 -6.96
C TRP A 269 -6.36 7.65 -5.88
N GLN A 270 -5.23 6.99 -6.14
CA GLN A 270 -4.10 6.93 -5.22
C GLN A 270 -3.61 8.34 -4.88
N ASP A 271 -3.43 9.20 -5.90
CA ASP A 271 -2.98 10.58 -5.73
C ASP A 271 -3.96 11.39 -4.86
N CYS A 272 -5.28 11.22 -5.09
CA CYS A 272 -6.32 11.86 -4.27
C CYS A 272 -6.27 11.39 -2.81
N TYR A 273 -6.16 10.08 -2.57
CA TYR A 273 -6.07 9.55 -1.21
C TYR A 273 -4.78 9.95 -0.51
N ASP A 274 -3.65 10.00 -1.22
CA ASP A 274 -2.36 10.42 -0.69
C ASP A 274 -2.36 11.92 -0.32
N GLU A 275 -3.02 12.76 -1.14
CA GLU A 275 -3.24 14.18 -0.80
C GLU A 275 -4.07 14.33 0.47
N MET A 276 -5.20 13.62 0.56
CA MET A 276 -6.05 13.66 1.76
C MET A 276 -5.34 13.11 2.99
N ALA A 277 -4.61 12.01 2.85
CA ALA A 277 -3.80 11.43 3.91
C ALA A 277 -2.76 12.43 4.40
N THR A 278 -2.08 13.15 3.50
CA THR A 278 -1.10 14.19 3.85
C THR A 278 -1.75 15.30 4.68
N ARG A 279 -2.95 15.77 4.31
CA ARG A 279 -3.69 16.82 5.06
C ARG A 279 -4.09 16.36 6.45
N ILE A 280 -4.61 15.13 6.57
CA ILE A 280 -4.99 14.52 7.85
C ILE A 280 -3.75 14.37 8.73
N GLN A 281 -2.68 13.79 8.19
CA GLN A 281 -1.45 13.57 8.94
C GLN A 281 -0.79 14.88 9.36
N ALA A 282 -0.78 15.92 8.52
CA ALA A 282 -0.25 17.24 8.89
C ALA A 282 -1.06 17.86 10.06
N SER A 283 -2.39 17.76 9.99
CA SER A 283 -3.28 18.24 11.06
C SER A 283 -3.04 17.49 12.37
N TRP A 284 -2.91 16.15 12.30
CA TRP A 284 -2.62 15.30 13.44
C TRP A 284 -1.25 15.58 14.05
N ARG A 285 -0.19 15.64 13.24
CA ARG A 285 1.18 15.98 13.70
C ARG A 285 1.17 17.33 14.41
N GLY A 286 0.49 18.33 13.85
CA GLY A 286 0.34 19.64 14.49
C GLY A 286 -0.42 19.59 15.82
N TYR A 287 -1.53 18.86 15.88
CA TYR A 287 -2.28 18.65 17.13
C TYR A 287 -1.40 17.96 18.19
N TRP A 288 -0.73 16.88 17.82
CA TRP A 288 0.09 16.07 18.71
C TRP A 288 1.21 16.89 19.34
N ILE A 289 1.95 17.68 18.54
CA ILE A 289 3.01 18.57 19.01
C ILE A 289 2.45 19.57 20.04
N ARG A 290 1.31 20.22 19.76
CA ARG A 290 0.69 21.19 20.67
C ARG A 290 0.19 20.57 21.97
N LYS A 291 -0.11 19.27 21.98
CA LYS A 291 -0.63 18.59 23.16
C LYS A 291 0.47 17.98 24.04
N THR A 292 1.53 17.45 23.43
CA THR A 292 2.55 16.67 24.13
C THR A 292 3.83 17.44 24.37
N VAL A 293 4.36 18.10 23.34
CA VAL A 293 5.67 18.78 23.39
C VAL A 293 5.53 20.25 23.79
N LEU A 294 4.61 20.98 23.15
CA LEU A 294 4.43 22.42 23.31
C LEU A 294 3.05 22.76 23.90
N ASP A 295 2.81 22.35 25.15
CA ASP A 295 1.63 22.81 25.90
C ASP A 295 1.86 24.27 26.36
N THR A 296 1.45 25.21 25.53
CA THR A 296 1.61 26.66 25.75
C THR A 296 0.99 27.10 27.08
N LYS A 297 -0.15 26.53 27.48
CA LYS A 297 -0.80 26.84 28.76
C LYS A 297 0.00 26.32 29.96
N LYS A 298 0.63 25.15 29.87
CA LYS A 298 1.56 24.69 30.91
C LYS A 298 2.83 25.52 30.96
N MET A 299 3.40 25.86 29.80
CA MET A 299 4.60 26.69 29.69
C MET A 299 4.38 28.07 30.31
N GLN A 300 3.24 28.70 30.01
CA GLN A 300 2.91 30.01 30.55
C GLN A 300 2.64 29.98 32.06
N ARG A 301 2.00 28.91 32.56
CA ARG A 301 1.88 28.68 34.01
C ARG A 301 3.23 28.47 34.68
N TRP A 302 4.16 27.78 34.04
CA TRP A 302 5.52 27.61 34.55
C TRP A 302 6.28 28.94 34.58
N LEU A 303 6.27 29.71 33.49
CA LEU A 303 6.86 31.06 33.41
C LEU A 303 6.33 31.97 34.52
N ASN A 304 5.01 32.04 34.70
CA ASN A 304 4.42 32.85 35.77
C ASN A 304 4.88 32.40 37.17
N ARG A 305 5.03 31.09 37.40
CA ARG A 305 5.59 30.58 38.67
C ARG A 305 7.05 30.96 38.85
N VAL A 306 7.86 30.88 37.79
CA VAL A 306 9.27 31.28 37.81
C VAL A 306 9.39 32.77 38.12
N TYR A 307 8.64 33.63 37.43
CA TYR A 307 8.64 35.07 37.69
C TYR A 307 8.21 35.40 39.13
N ARG A 308 7.14 34.79 39.62
CA ARG A 308 6.69 34.97 41.02
C ARG A 308 7.76 34.56 42.03
N LYS A 309 8.44 33.42 41.81
CA LYS A 309 9.51 32.95 42.69
C LYS A 309 10.73 33.86 42.62
N ASN A 310 11.09 34.34 41.44
CA ASN A 310 12.17 35.30 41.28
C ASN A 310 11.87 36.61 42.02
N GLU A 311 10.63 37.11 41.92
CA GLU A 311 10.21 38.30 42.64
C GLU A 311 10.23 38.11 44.16
N GLU A 312 9.82 36.94 44.65
CA GLU A 312 9.94 36.54 46.06
C GLU A 312 11.41 36.52 46.52
N THR A 313 12.30 35.91 45.73
CA THR A 313 13.74 35.90 46.00
C THR A 313 14.32 37.31 46.06
N VAL A 314 13.97 38.19 45.11
CA VAL A 314 14.40 39.59 45.10
C VAL A 314 13.88 40.33 46.34
N ARG A 315 12.62 40.11 46.75
CA ARG A 315 12.06 40.68 47.98
C ARG A 315 12.81 40.19 49.22
N ASN A 316 13.14 38.90 49.28
CA ASN A 316 13.90 38.32 50.39
C ASN A 316 15.34 38.86 50.45
N MET A 317 16.03 38.99 49.31
CA MET A 317 17.35 39.62 49.21
C MET A 317 17.34 41.07 49.68
N LYS A 318 16.32 41.85 49.29
CA LYS A 318 16.14 43.23 49.77
C LYS A 318 15.96 43.29 51.29
N ARG A 319 15.14 42.40 51.86
CA ARG A 319 14.90 42.32 53.30
C ARG A 319 16.17 41.95 54.05
N PHE A 320 16.88 40.91 53.61
CA PHE A 320 18.16 40.50 54.21
C PHE A 320 19.17 41.63 54.22
N LYS A 321 19.32 42.35 53.09
CA LYS A 321 20.20 43.53 53.02
C LYS A 321 19.80 44.62 54.02
N GLN A 322 18.50 44.87 54.21
CA GLN A 322 18.02 45.85 55.19
C GLN A 322 18.30 45.41 56.63
N GLU A 323 18.10 44.13 56.94
CA GLU A 323 18.40 43.56 58.25
C GLU A 323 19.90 43.66 58.56
N GLU A 324 20.76 43.37 57.58
CA GLU A 324 22.21 43.49 57.69
C GLU A 324 22.64 44.95 57.90
N MET A 325 22.07 45.90 57.15
CA MET A 325 22.34 47.32 57.35
C MET A 325 21.94 47.79 58.76
N LYS A 326 20.76 47.38 59.26
CA LYS A 326 20.31 47.69 60.62
C LYS A 326 21.22 47.07 61.68
N PHE A 327 21.68 45.84 61.47
CA PHE A 327 22.63 45.20 62.37
C PHE A 327 23.96 45.94 62.42
N VAL A 328 24.50 46.34 61.27
CA VAL A 328 25.72 47.15 61.19
C VAL A 328 25.50 48.52 61.86
N GLU A 329 24.37 49.17 61.60
CA GLU A 329 24.01 50.46 62.21
C GLU A 329 23.95 50.37 63.73
N THR A 330 23.22 49.40 64.29
CA THR A 330 23.15 49.18 65.76
C THR A 330 24.51 48.85 66.36
N LYS A 331 25.38 48.13 65.64
CA LYS A 331 26.76 47.88 66.09
C LYS A 331 27.59 49.16 66.11
N ILE A 332 27.49 49.98 65.06
CA ILE A 332 28.17 51.29 64.98
C ILE A 332 27.64 52.23 66.07
N GLU A 333 26.33 52.28 66.31
CA GLU A 333 25.73 53.07 67.38
C GLU A 333 26.26 52.66 68.76
N HIS A 334 26.31 51.34 69.01
CA HIS A 334 26.83 50.81 70.27
C HIS A 334 28.33 51.12 70.44
N GLU A 335 29.15 50.90 69.41
CA GLU A 335 30.58 51.28 69.43
C GLU A 335 30.78 52.79 69.60
N SER A 336 29.99 53.61 68.92
CA SER A 336 30.01 55.07 69.04
C SER A 336 29.59 55.52 70.45
N MET A 337 28.62 54.86 71.06
CA MET A 337 28.19 55.11 72.44
C MET A 337 29.33 54.76 73.41
N HIS A 338 30.00 53.61 73.24
CA HIS A 338 31.16 53.23 74.06
C HIS A 338 32.32 54.22 73.92
N TRP A 339 32.63 54.65 72.70
CA TRP A 339 33.65 55.68 72.45
C TRP A 339 33.29 57.02 73.06
N THR A 340 32.03 57.44 72.93
CA THR A 340 31.51 58.65 73.56
C THR A 340 31.70 58.57 75.07
N LEU A 341 31.26 57.48 75.71
CA LEU A 341 31.46 57.24 77.14
C LEU A 341 32.95 57.22 77.52
N PHE A 342 33.82 56.60 76.74
CA PHE A 342 35.27 56.55 77.02
C PHE A 342 35.91 57.95 77.00
N ILE A 343 35.68 58.72 75.92
CA ILE A 343 36.15 60.10 75.78
C ILE A 343 35.62 60.93 76.94
N LEU A 344 34.34 60.78 77.27
CA LEU A 344 33.70 61.43 78.40
C LEU A 344 34.44 61.16 79.72
N PHE A 345 34.68 59.89 80.05
CA PHE A 345 35.35 59.49 81.28
C PHE A 345 36.80 59.99 81.33
N LYS A 346 37.50 60.10 80.20
CA LYS A 346 38.87 60.63 80.14
C LYS A 346 38.91 62.16 80.26
N LEU A 347 38.02 62.86 79.56
CA LEU A 347 38.04 64.31 79.42
C LEU A 347 37.10 65.04 80.39
N HIS A 348 36.43 64.33 81.31
CA HIS A 348 35.49 64.93 82.27
C HIS A 348 36.08 66.09 83.12
N HIS A 349 37.39 66.13 83.31
CA HIS A 349 38.09 67.18 84.04
C HIS A 349 38.22 68.50 83.25
N LEU A 350 38.03 68.47 81.93
CA LEU A 350 38.03 69.66 81.07
C LEU A 350 36.69 70.41 81.10
N LEU A 351 35.67 69.81 81.72
CA LEU A 351 34.33 70.37 81.90
C LEU A 351 34.30 71.37 83.06
N ARG A 352 33.35 72.29 83.01
CA ARG A 352 33.11 73.24 84.10
C ARG A 352 32.73 72.53 85.39
N THR A 353 33.31 72.97 86.50
CA THR A 353 32.88 72.61 87.86
C THR A 353 32.14 73.78 88.50
N LYS A 354 31.44 73.54 89.62
CA LYS A 354 30.73 74.62 90.36
C LYS A 354 31.64 75.80 90.73
N GLN A 355 32.95 75.56 90.81
CA GLN A 355 33.95 76.52 91.27
C GLN A 355 34.89 77.03 90.15
N ARG A 356 35.00 76.35 89.00
CA ARG A 356 35.92 76.74 87.91
C ARG A 356 35.31 76.50 86.51
N PRO A 357 35.39 77.46 85.58
CA PRO A 357 34.97 77.28 84.19
C PRO A 357 35.77 76.17 83.50
N GLY A 358 35.13 75.42 82.60
CA GLY A 358 35.76 74.36 81.82
C GLY A 358 36.55 74.93 80.63
N VAL A 359 37.53 74.19 80.13
CA VAL A 359 38.38 74.63 79.01
C VAL A 359 37.63 74.59 77.67
N ILE A 360 36.63 73.71 77.55
CA ILE A 360 35.83 73.51 76.32
C ILE A 360 34.66 74.51 76.22
N THR A 361 34.44 75.33 77.25
CA THR A 361 33.30 76.26 77.36
C THR A 361 33.68 77.65 76.80
N ARG A 362 33.46 77.92 75.51
CA ARG A 362 33.46 79.29 74.90
C ARG A 362 32.35 79.34 73.83
N ILE A 363 31.50 80.35 73.66
CA ILE A 363 31.66 81.81 73.85
C ILE A 363 30.50 82.49 74.61
N ASP A 364 29.36 81.85 74.86
CA ASP A 364 28.23 82.52 75.52
C ASP A 364 27.97 81.90 76.90
N ASP A 365 28.27 82.63 77.97
CA ASP A 365 28.18 82.21 79.38
C ASP A 365 26.77 81.74 79.86
N THR A 366 25.80 81.66 78.95
CA THR A 366 24.38 81.42 79.26
C THR A 366 23.83 80.06 78.79
N ARG A 367 24.58 79.25 78.02
CA ARG A 367 24.11 77.92 77.57
C ARG A 367 25.20 76.86 77.63
N PHE A 368 24.81 75.65 78.02
CA PHE A 368 25.66 74.47 77.90
C PHE A 368 25.91 74.18 76.42
N THR A 369 27.13 73.80 76.03
CA THR A 369 27.33 73.17 74.71
C THR A 369 26.59 71.82 74.69
N LEU A 370 26.17 71.34 73.51
CA LEU A 370 25.47 70.05 73.35
C LEU A 370 26.14 68.91 74.15
N ILE A 371 27.47 68.93 74.20
CA ILE A 371 28.32 68.00 74.96
C ILE A 371 28.04 68.10 76.47
N GLU A 372 27.98 69.31 77.04
CA GLU A 372 27.68 69.55 78.45
C GLU A 372 26.22 69.22 78.84
N GLU A 373 25.25 69.36 77.93
CA GLU A 373 23.86 68.91 78.16
C GLU A 373 23.77 67.38 78.22
N MET A 374 24.39 66.69 77.26
CA MET A 374 24.48 65.23 77.27
C MET A 374 25.17 64.69 78.53
N LEU A 375 26.12 65.45 79.08
CA LEU A 375 26.84 65.15 80.31
C LEU A 375 26.01 65.27 81.58
N LYS A 376 25.06 66.21 81.64
CA LYS A 376 24.13 66.33 82.78
C LYS A 376 23.25 65.09 82.92
N CYS A 377 22.92 64.43 81.81
CA CYS A 377 22.16 63.18 81.80
C CYS A 377 22.94 61.99 82.38
N LEU A 378 24.28 62.10 82.45
CA LEU A 378 25.14 61.06 83.00
C LEU A 378 25.45 61.41 84.46
N GLU A 379 24.77 60.75 85.40
CA GLU A 379 24.97 60.91 86.85
C GLU A 379 26.36 60.41 87.31
N TYR A 380 27.44 61.08 86.90
CA TYR A 380 28.83 60.68 87.12
C TYR A 380 29.14 60.41 88.60
N LYS A 381 28.61 61.24 89.50
CA LYS A 381 28.76 61.05 90.95
C LYS A 381 28.17 59.73 91.41
N ARG A 382 27.01 59.33 90.88
CA ARG A 382 26.34 58.07 91.22
C ARG A 382 27.13 56.88 90.65
N TYR A 383 27.59 56.97 89.39
CA TYR A 383 28.44 55.95 88.78
C TYR A 383 29.74 55.71 89.56
N VAL A 384 30.47 56.77 89.94
CA VAL A 384 31.72 56.63 90.73
C VAL A 384 31.44 56.08 92.13
N SER A 385 30.32 56.48 92.75
CA SER A 385 29.88 55.96 94.05
C SER A 385 29.56 54.46 93.97
N ASP A 386 28.82 54.04 92.94
CA ASP A 386 28.47 52.64 92.69
C ASP A 386 29.69 51.80 92.31
N LYS A 387 30.65 52.37 91.56
CA LYS A 387 31.91 51.69 91.23
C LYS A 387 32.78 51.51 92.49
N ARG A 388 32.87 52.52 93.37
CA ARG A 388 33.54 52.38 94.68
C ARG A 388 32.85 51.34 95.57
N ARG A 389 31.51 51.25 95.51
CA ARG A 389 30.71 50.24 96.24
C ARG A 389 30.90 48.83 95.68
N LYS A 390 30.98 48.66 94.35
CA LYS A 390 31.24 47.37 93.66
C LYS A 390 32.70 46.90 93.79
N VAL A 391 33.68 47.81 93.84
CA VAL A 391 35.09 47.45 94.06
C VAL A 391 35.33 46.98 95.50
N LYS A 392 34.59 47.51 96.49
CA LYS A 392 34.60 46.98 97.87
C LYS A 392 33.97 45.58 97.99
N SER A 393 33.06 45.17 97.09
CA SER A 393 32.48 43.81 97.09
C SER A 393 33.28 42.79 96.27
N LYS A 394 34.12 43.24 95.32
CA LYS A 394 34.96 42.39 94.45
C LYS A 394 36.39 42.16 94.99
N ARG A 395 36.56 42.04 96.31
CA ARG A 395 37.79 41.49 96.93
C ARG A 395 37.62 40.02 97.38
N ARG A 396 36.70 39.29 96.77
CA ARG A 396 36.71 37.82 96.80
C ARG A 396 36.39 37.30 95.40
N ASP A 397 37.33 36.49 94.94
CA ASP A 397 37.30 35.57 93.80
C ASP A 397 37.09 36.16 92.40
N CYS A 398 38.22 36.29 91.68
CA CYS A 398 38.36 35.67 90.37
C CYS A 398 39.85 35.54 90.02
N GLN A 399 40.32 34.29 90.00
CA GLN A 399 41.44 33.89 89.16
C GLN A 399 41.11 34.26 87.72
N ILE A 400 42.05 34.88 87.03
CA ILE A 400 41.98 35.07 85.58
C ILE A 400 42.50 33.76 85.00
N ASP A 401 41.59 32.96 84.47
CA ASP A 401 41.94 31.83 83.61
C ASP A 401 42.20 32.37 82.20
N GLU A 402 43.41 32.18 81.70
CA GLU A 402 43.79 32.48 80.32
C GLU A 402 43.26 31.37 79.41
N THR A 403 41.97 31.40 79.10
CA THR A 403 41.41 30.59 78.00
C THR A 403 40.55 31.45 77.07
N PRO A 404 40.77 31.38 75.74
CA PRO A 404 40.01 32.16 74.78
C PRO A 404 38.52 31.86 74.85
N THR A 405 37.74 32.93 74.82
CA THR A 405 36.32 32.98 75.17
C THR A 405 35.46 31.96 74.43
N SER A 406 34.72 31.20 75.22
CA SER A 406 33.62 30.29 74.87
C SER A 406 32.37 31.04 74.37
N ILE A 407 32.49 31.87 73.31
CA ILE A 407 31.38 32.68 72.78
C ILE A 407 30.44 31.90 71.85
N LEU A 408 30.82 30.69 71.40
CA LEU A 408 30.05 29.96 70.38
C LEU A 408 29.55 28.58 70.82
N ARG A 409 29.62 28.22 72.10
CA ARG A 409 29.14 26.90 72.54
C ARG A 409 27.61 26.84 72.58
N GLY A 410 27.02 25.98 71.76
CA GLY A 410 25.56 25.73 71.67
C GLY A 410 24.80 26.59 70.65
N THR A 411 25.49 27.44 69.89
CA THR A 411 24.86 28.29 68.87
C THR A 411 24.58 27.53 67.57
N TYR A 412 23.61 28.01 66.78
CA TYR A 412 23.30 27.50 65.43
C TYR A 412 24.56 27.39 64.54
N TYR A 413 25.49 28.34 64.67
CA TYR A 413 26.73 28.38 63.90
C TYR A 413 27.75 27.31 64.30
N GLU A 414 27.81 26.89 65.57
CA GLU A 414 28.63 25.72 65.97
C GLU A 414 28.03 24.41 65.46
N ARG A 415 26.70 24.31 65.43
CA ARG A 415 25.98 23.15 64.89
C ARG A 415 26.17 23.02 63.38
N CYS A 416 26.02 24.13 62.64
CA CYS A 416 26.35 24.17 61.22
C CYS A 416 27.85 23.92 60.96
N GLY A 417 28.75 24.44 61.80
CA GLY A 417 30.19 24.18 61.66
C GLY A 417 30.52 22.69 61.77
N LYS A 418 29.93 21.99 62.76
CA LYS A 418 30.08 20.54 62.92
C LYS A 418 29.47 19.75 61.76
N GLU A 419 28.26 20.11 61.32
CA GLU A 419 27.62 19.47 60.16
C GLU A 419 28.44 19.66 58.87
N ILE A 420 29.07 20.82 58.67
CA ILE A 420 29.93 21.08 57.51
C ILE A 420 31.20 20.23 57.57
N GLU A 421 31.87 20.14 58.73
CA GLU A 421 33.05 19.27 58.91
C GLU A 421 32.72 17.78 58.75
N GLU A 422 31.55 17.35 59.22
CA GLU A 422 31.08 15.97 59.12
C GLU A 422 30.68 15.61 57.67
N THR A 423 30.12 16.57 56.93
CA THR A 423 29.85 16.45 55.49
C THR A 423 31.13 16.42 54.67
N GLN A 424 32.14 17.23 55.03
CA GLN A 424 33.46 17.20 54.38
C GLN A 424 34.21 15.89 54.66
N LYS A 425 34.16 15.36 55.88
CA LYS A 425 34.70 14.02 56.21
C LYS A 425 33.98 12.91 55.42
N SER A 426 32.66 13.03 55.25
CA SER A 426 31.86 12.07 54.49
C SER A 426 32.13 12.14 52.98
N LEU A 427 32.43 13.32 52.44
CA LEU A 427 32.87 13.53 51.05
C LEU A 427 34.28 12.97 50.79
N GLY A 428 35.19 13.11 51.77
CA GLY A 428 36.54 12.52 51.70
C GLY A 428 36.57 10.99 51.84
N ALA A 429 35.58 10.41 52.53
CA ALA A 429 35.44 8.96 52.74
C ALA A 429 34.62 8.23 51.64
N GLY A 430 34.03 8.96 50.69
CA GLY A 430 33.31 8.38 49.55
C GLY A 430 31.93 7.77 49.85
N THR A 431 31.36 8.00 51.03
CA THR A 431 30.14 7.33 51.53
C THR A 431 28.82 8.07 51.29
N VAL A 432 28.79 9.10 50.43
CA VAL A 432 27.55 9.79 50.06
C VAL A 432 27.12 9.41 48.64
N PRO A 433 25.92 8.81 48.45
CA PRO A 433 25.44 8.46 47.13
C PRO A 433 25.11 9.74 46.35
N ILE A 434 25.96 10.06 45.38
CA ILE A 434 25.68 11.10 44.39
C ILE A 434 24.55 10.55 43.50
N TYR A 435 23.32 10.95 43.76
CA TYR A 435 22.24 10.78 42.80
C TYR A 435 22.46 11.79 41.66
N ARG A 436 23.35 11.45 40.72
CA ARG A 436 23.35 12.09 39.40
C ARG A 436 22.12 11.55 38.69
N SER A 437 21.13 12.42 38.47
CA SER A 437 20.20 12.21 37.36
C SER A 437 21.03 11.90 36.11
N GLU A 438 20.76 10.75 35.48
CA GLU A 438 21.40 10.38 34.20
C GLU A 438 21.49 11.61 33.29
N PRO A 439 22.66 11.88 32.69
CA PRO A 439 22.77 12.97 31.74
C PRO A 439 21.76 12.73 30.62
N TYR A 440 20.96 13.75 30.33
CA TYR A 440 19.91 13.75 29.30
C TYR A 440 20.43 13.20 27.95
N GLU A 441 21.73 13.38 27.67
CA GLU A 441 22.42 12.87 26.49
C GLU A 441 22.54 11.34 26.40
N GLU A 442 22.66 10.63 27.53
CA GLU A 442 22.81 9.16 27.55
C GLU A 442 21.46 8.48 27.23
N ARG A 443 20.38 9.06 27.76
CA ARG A 443 18.99 8.65 27.44
C ARG A 443 18.64 8.93 25.98
N GLU A 444 19.07 10.08 25.44
CA GLU A 444 18.88 10.39 24.02
C GLU A 444 19.71 9.46 23.11
N LYS A 445 20.94 9.13 23.50
CA LYS A 445 21.77 8.12 22.80
C LYS A 445 21.13 6.73 22.82
N ASN A 446 20.54 6.33 23.93
CA ASN A 446 19.83 5.05 24.05
C ASN A 446 18.55 5.01 23.20
N ILE A 447 17.78 6.10 23.16
CA ILE A 447 16.61 6.21 22.28
C ILE A 447 17.03 6.21 20.81
N ARG A 448 18.12 6.88 20.43
CA ARG A 448 18.66 6.87 19.07
C ARG A 448 19.17 5.49 18.66
N LYS A 449 19.84 4.76 19.57
CA LYS A 449 20.23 3.35 19.35
C LYS A 449 19.00 2.45 19.16
N LEU A 450 17.98 2.60 20.01
CA LEU A 450 16.76 1.81 19.91
C LEU A 450 16.02 2.06 18.58
N ASN A 451 15.96 3.32 18.15
CA ASN A 451 15.35 3.69 16.87
C ASN A 451 16.18 3.20 15.66
N GLN A 452 17.51 3.15 15.77
CA GLN A 452 18.36 2.55 14.74
C GLN A 452 18.15 1.03 14.63
N VAL A 453 17.98 0.33 15.75
CA VAL A 453 17.70 -1.10 15.77
C VAL A 453 16.31 -1.39 15.16
N TYR A 454 15.29 -0.58 15.48
CA TYR A 454 13.97 -0.71 14.87
C TYR A 454 13.97 -0.43 13.36
N LEU A 455 14.74 0.55 12.92
CA LEU A 455 14.86 0.87 11.49
C LEU A 455 15.62 -0.23 10.73
N ALA A 456 16.67 -0.81 11.32
CA ALA A 456 17.39 -1.94 10.75
C ALA A 456 16.51 -3.19 10.64
N ALA A 457 15.75 -3.51 11.70
CA ALA A 457 14.82 -4.64 11.70
C ALA A 457 13.71 -4.48 10.64
N SER A 458 13.22 -3.24 10.44
CA SER A 458 12.20 -2.95 9.43
C SER A 458 12.74 -3.03 7.99
N ILE A 459 14.03 -2.73 7.79
CA ILE A 459 14.71 -2.89 6.50
C ILE A 459 14.97 -4.38 6.22
N ASP A 460 15.37 -5.16 7.22
CA ASP A 460 15.56 -6.62 7.07
C ASP A 460 14.22 -7.33 6.80
N GLU A 461 13.13 -6.93 7.45
CA GLU A 461 11.78 -7.44 7.14
C GLU A 461 11.35 -7.12 5.70
N ALA A 462 11.69 -5.93 5.19
CA ALA A 462 11.41 -5.51 3.81
C ALA A 462 12.29 -6.22 2.78
N TYR A 463 13.52 -6.59 3.17
CA TYR A 463 14.45 -7.35 2.35
C TYR A 463 14.08 -8.84 2.29
N GLU A 464 13.66 -9.44 3.42
CA GLU A 464 13.14 -10.81 3.45
C GLU A 464 11.80 -10.97 2.71
N THR A 465 10.91 -9.97 2.77
CA THR A 465 9.67 -9.99 1.97
C THR A 465 9.90 -9.76 0.47
N SER A 466 10.95 -9.03 0.08
CA SER A 466 11.36 -8.93 -1.33
C SER A 466 12.06 -10.21 -1.80
N SER A 467 12.92 -10.80 -0.97
CA SER A 467 13.68 -12.01 -1.33
C SER A 467 12.82 -13.29 -1.33
N ARG A 468 11.77 -13.39 -0.49
CA ARG A 468 10.80 -14.51 -0.57
C ARG A 468 9.88 -14.42 -1.79
N ARG A 469 9.60 -13.22 -2.32
CA ARG A 469 8.82 -13.05 -3.57
C ARG A 469 9.62 -13.38 -4.83
N GLU A 470 10.95 -13.30 -4.79
CA GLU A 470 11.81 -13.66 -5.93
C GLU A 470 12.17 -15.16 -5.98
N VAL A 471 12.17 -15.88 -4.84
CA VAL A 471 12.67 -17.27 -4.82
C VAL A 471 11.64 -18.33 -5.23
N GLU A 472 10.33 -18.07 -5.16
CA GLU A 472 9.30 -19.11 -5.44
C GLU A 472 8.79 -19.19 -6.89
N THR A 473 9.30 -18.41 -7.85
CA THR A 473 8.84 -18.53 -9.26
C THR A 473 9.92 -18.49 -10.35
N GLU A 474 11.21 -18.68 -10.02
CA GLU A 474 12.31 -18.30 -10.92
C GLU A 474 13.25 -19.40 -11.45
N LYS A 475 12.90 -20.69 -11.40
CA LYS A 475 13.72 -21.72 -12.06
C LYS A 475 13.16 -22.32 -13.36
N GLY A 476 11.86 -22.20 -13.63
CA GLY A 476 11.25 -22.72 -14.88
C GLY A 476 10.88 -21.68 -15.94
N LYS A 477 10.76 -20.40 -15.56
CA LYS A 477 10.23 -19.33 -16.45
C LYS A 477 11.31 -18.43 -17.07
N ARG A 478 12.54 -18.45 -16.54
CA ARG A 478 13.63 -17.53 -16.96
C ARG A 478 14.21 -17.85 -18.33
N GLU A 479 14.27 -19.11 -18.76
CA GLU A 479 14.88 -19.46 -20.06
C GLU A 479 13.98 -19.14 -21.26
N ALA A 480 12.65 -19.26 -21.12
CA ALA A 480 11.71 -18.90 -22.18
C ALA A 480 11.46 -17.38 -22.29
N MET A 481 11.46 -16.66 -21.15
CA MET A 481 11.28 -15.20 -21.13
C MET A 481 12.52 -14.43 -21.56
N CYS A 482 13.75 -14.94 -21.32
CA CYS A 482 14.97 -14.22 -21.70
C CYS A 482 15.16 -14.14 -23.22
N SER A 483 14.68 -15.14 -23.96
CA SER A 483 14.72 -15.15 -25.44
C SER A 483 13.69 -14.18 -26.05
N LEU A 484 12.44 -14.22 -25.57
CA LEU A 484 11.37 -13.31 -26.02
C LEU A 484 11.60 -11.85 -25.63
N ARG A 485 12.24 -11.60 -24.48
CA ARG A 485 12.55 -10.25 -23.99
C ARG A 485 13.70 -9.59 -24.77
N ARG A 486 14.69 -10.36 -25.25
CA ARG A 486 15.76 -9.80 -26.10
C ARG A 486 15.22 -9.38 -27.47
N GLU A 487 14.34 -10.17 -28.07
CA GLU A 487 13.64 -9.77 -29.31
C GLU A 487 12.75 -8.53 -29.08
N PHE A 488 12.06 -8.44 -27.94
CA PHE A 488 11.26 -7.28 -27.54
C PHE A 488 12.09 -6.00 -27.29
N GLU A 489 13.26 -6.10 -26.68
CA GLU A 489 14.14 -4.95 -26.38
C GLU A 489 14.98 -4.52 -27.60
N GLU A 490 15.20 -5.40 -28.58
CA GLU A 490 15.82 -5.06 -29.86
C GLU A 490 14.83 -4.41 -30.85
N GLU A 491 13.56 -4.84 -30.91
CA GLU A 491 12.53 -4.16 -31.72
C GLU A 491 12.03 -2.84 -31.09
N ALA A 492 11.94 -2.74 -29.76
CA ALA A 492 11.48 -1.52 -29.08
C ALA A 492 12.46 -0.35 -29.20
N ARG A 493 13.75 -0.61 -29.47
CA ARG A 493 14.75 0.44 -29.76
C ARG A 493 14.55 1.13 -31.10
N CYS A 494 13.69 0.61 -31.98
CA CYS A 494 13.48 1.16 -33.32
C CYS A 494 12.36 2.22 -33.42
N THR A 495 11.62 2.52 -32.35
CA THR A 495 10.59 3.57 -32.39
C THR A 495 10.84 4.61 -31.30
N LYS A 496 11.56 5.67 -31.64
CA LYS A 496 11.85 6.78 -30.72
C LYS A 496 10.54 7.42 -30.26
N GLU A 497 10.40 7.64 -28.95
CA GLU A 497 9.22 8.21 -28.28
C GLU A 497 8.72 9.54 -28.89
N VAL A 498 9.65 10.29 -29.53
CA VAL A 498 9.38 11.52 -30.29
C VAL A 498 8.47 11.26 -31.49
N ASP A 499 8.65 10.13 -32.18
CA ASP A 499 7.97 9.75 -33.42
C ASP A 499 6.50 9.33 -33.15
N LEU A 500 6.25 8.77 -31.96
CA LEU A 500 4.90 8.47 -31.45
C LEU A 500 4.15 9.75 -31.05
N ARG A 501 4.81 10.70 -30.38
CA ARG A 501 4.21 11.98 -30.01
C ARG A 501 3.87 12.83 -31.25
N GLU A 502 4.71 12.79 -32.27
CA GLU A 502 4.49 13.49 -33.53
C GLU A 502 3.36 12.85 -34.36
N LYS A 503 3.26 11.51 -34.37
CA LYS A 503 2.12 10.80 -34.98
C LYS A 503 0.81 11.07 -34.25
N ILE A 504 0.81 11.11 -32.92
CA ILE A 504 -0.38 11.44 -32.11
C ILE A 504 -0.83 12.89 -32.39
N LYS A 505 0.12 13.86 -32.42
CA LYS A 505 -0.19 15.25 -32.81
C LYS A 505 -0.78 15.35 -34.22
N LYS A 506 -0.23 14.61 -35.19
CA LYS A 506 -0.76 14.59 -36.58
C LYS A 506 -2.16 13.97 -36.68
N MET A 507 -2.49 12.99 -35.84
CA MET A 507 -3.84 12.41 -35.78
C MET A 507 -4.83 13.37 -35.12
N ASP A 508 -4.43 14.08 -34.06
CA ASP A 508 -5.27 15.09 -33.39
C ASP A 508 -5.57 16.30 -34.28
N CYS A 509 -4.62 16.75 -35.11
CA CYS A 509 -4.87 17.81 -36.09
C CYS A 509 -5.97 17.45 -37.11
N ARG A 510 -6.12 16.16 -37.45
CA ARG A 510 -7.19 15.69 -38.35
C ARG A 510 -8.55 15.59 -37.65
N LEU A 511 -8.59 15.38 -36.33
CA LEU A 511 -9.84 15.32 -35.57
C LEU A 511 -10.49 16.70 -35.38
N ASN A 512 -9.69 17.78 -35.36
CA ASN A 512 -10.20 19.15 -35.36
C ASN A 512 -10.90 19.55 -36.69
N GLU A 513 -10.49 18.99 -37.84
CA GLU A 513 -11.19 19.18 -39.13
C GLU A 513 -12.59 18.57 -39.13
N PHE A 514 -12.84 17.56 -38.29
CA PHE A 514 -14.15 16.90 -38.15
C PHE A 514 -15.07 17.56 -37.10
N ARG A 515 -14.71 18.73 -36.53
CA ARG A 515 -15.51 19.49 -35.53
C ARG A 515 -16.06 18.62 -34.37
N LEU A 516 -15.33 17.59 -33.95
CA LEU A 516 -15.67 16.85 -32.74
C LEU A 516 -15.10 17.60 -31.53
N LYS A 517 -15.97 18.09 -30.64
CA LYS A 517 -15.55 18.83 -29.44
C LYS A 517 -14.71 17.95 -28.52
N CYS A 518 -13.46 18.36 -28.27
CA CYS A 518 -12.53 17.69 -27.38
C CYS A 518 -12.63 18.29 -25.96
N PRO A 519 -12.90 17.48 -24.91
CA PRO A 519 -13.05 17.98 -23.54
C PRO A 519 -11.75 18.50 -22.91
N ILE A 520 -10.60 18.38 -23.59
CA ILE A 520 -9.30 18.86 -23.12
C ILE A 520 -9.07 20.33 -23.50
N HIS A 521 -9.68 20.82 -24.59
CA HIS A 521 -9.42 22.16 -25.12
C HIS A 521 -10.55 23.17 -24.88
N ASP A 522 -11.76 22.71 -24.53
CA ASP A 522 -12.90 23.58 -24.19
C ASP A 522 -13.04 23.74 -22.66
N SER A 523 -12.01 24.29 -22.01
CA SER A 523 -12.21 24.90 -20.67
C SER A 523 -12.62 26.35 -20.84
N PRO A 524 -13.84 26.77 -20.41
CA PRO A 524 -14.22 28.17 -20.41
C PRO A 524 -13.65 28.82 -19.15
N CYS A 525 -12.41 29.31 -19.22
CA CYS A 525 -11.84 30.16 -18.16
C CYS A 525 -10.86 31.17 -18.74
N CYS A 526 -11.41 32.23 -19.32
CA CYS A 526 -10.80 33.56 -19.41
C CYS A 526 -11.91 34.58 -19.68
N LYS A 527 -12.59 35.01 -18.62
CA LYS A 527 -13.05 36.38 -18.38
C LYS A 527 -13.22 36.58 -16.88
#